data_AF-A0A2D6RP05-F1
#
_entry.id   AF-A0A2D6RP05-F1
#
_cell.length_a   1.000
_cell.length_b   1.000
_cell.length_c   1.000
_cell.angle_alpha   90.00
_cell.angle_beta   90.00
_cell.angle_gamma   90.00
#
_symmetry.space_group_name_H-M   'P 1'
#
loop_
_entity.id
_entity.type
_entity.pdbx_description
1 polymer ?
#
loop_
_entity_poly.entity_id
_entity_poly.type
_entity_poly.pdbx_seq_one_letter_code
_entity_poly.pdbx_strand_id
1 'polypeptide(L)' 'MATLKFKEIKKMNKQGINKKLKELKIELIKSKVNASKSGSSRIKEIKKIIARILTLNK' A
#
# COMPACT_ATOMS: atom_id res chain seq x y z
N MET A 1 -12.15 -3.74 5.19
CA MET A 1 -10.70 -3.48 5.03
C MET A 1 -10.50 -2.03 4.62
N ALA A 2 -9.65 -1.30 5.33
CA ALA A 2 -9.48 0.14 5.16
C ALA A 2 -8.75 0.46 3.84
N THR A 3 -9.51 0.70 2.77
CA THR A 3 -8.98 1.21 1.51
C THR A 3 -8.53 2.65 1.71
N LEU A 4 -7.22 2.88 1.83
CA LEU A 4 -6.64 4.22 1.83
C LEU A 4 -7.14 5.00 0.60
N LYS A 5 -7.93 6.05 0.84
CA LYS A 5 -8.51 6.87 -0.21
C LYS A 5 -7.44 7.83 -0.73
N PHE A 6 -7.53 8.15 -2.01
CA PHE A 6 -6.62 9.09 -2.66
C PHE A 6 -6.54 10.44 -1.94
N LYS A 7 -7.69 10.93 -1.43
CA LYS A 7 -7.78 12.17 -0.65
C LYS A 7 -6.97 12.13 0.65
N GLU A 8 -6.85 10.97 1.27
CA GLU A 8 -6.08 10.80 2.51
C GLU A 8 -4.59 10.79 2.22
N ILE A 9 -4.17 10.10 1.16
CA ILE A 9 -2.77 10.07 0.72
C ILE A 9 -2.31 11.49 0.32
N LYS A 10 -3.17 12.27 -0.35
CA LYS A 10 -2.87 13.67 -0.71
C LYS A 10 -2.68 14.58 0.50
N LYS A 11 -3.33 14.29 1.64
CA LYS A 11 -3.19 15.06 2.88
C LYS A 11 -1.97 14.66 3.71
N MET A 12 -1.29 13.56 3.37
CA MET A 12 -0.09 13.12 4.08
C MET A 12 1.13 13.93 3.66
N ASN A 13 2.03 14.20 4.61
CA ASN A 13 3.31 14.84 4.33
C ASN A 13 4.28 13.87 3.62
N LYS A 14 5.23 14.37 2.82
CA LYS A 14 6.20 13.55 2.05
C LYS A 14 6.92 12.50 2.89
N GLN A 15 7.31 12.84 4.11
CA GLN A 15 7.94 11.89 5.05
C GLN A 15 6.96 10.79 5.50
N GLY A 16 5.72 11.17 5.80
CA GLY A 16 4.66 10.22 6.16
C GLY A 16 4.31 9.27 5.01
N ILE A 17 4.29 9.79 3.78
CA ILE A 17 4.08 9.00 2.57
C ILE A 17 5.20 7.96 2.39
N ASN A 18 6.46 8.37 2.52
CA ASN A 18 7.60 7.45 2.38
C ASN A 18 7.62 6.36 3.46
N LYS A 19 7.27 6.69 4.70
CA LYS A 19 7.15 5.72 5.79
C LYS A 19 6.04 4.70 5.49
N LYS A 20 4.86 5.18 5.09
CA LYS A 20 3.72 4.35 4.70
C LYS A 20 4.04 3.44 3.51
N LEU A 21 4.77 3.95 2.51
CA LEU A 21 5.20 3.18 1.34
C LEU A 21 6.13 2.03 1.74
N LYS A 22 7.08 2.25 2.67
CA LYS A 22 7.95 1.19 3.20
C LYS A 22 7.15 0.12 3.94
N GLU A 23 6.23 0.53 4.81
CA GLU A 23 5.34 -0.40 5.54
C GLU A 23 4.52 -1.27 4.58
N LEU A 24 3.88 -0.66 3.57
CA LEU A 24 3.08 -1.38 2.58
C LEU A 24 3.90 -2.35 1.72
N LYS A 25 5.16 -2.00 1.41
CA LYS A 25 6.07 -2.92 0.70
C LYS A 25 6.43 -4.14 1.55
N ILE A 26 6.69 -3.96 2.85
CA ILE A 26 6.96 -5.08 3.77
C ILE A 26 5.72 -5.96 3.90
N GLU A 27 4.54 -5.35 4.05
CA GLU A 27 3.27 -6.08 4.11
C GLU A 27 3.00 -6.87 2.82
N LEU A 28 3.33 -6.29 1.65
CA LEU A 28 3.23 -6.98 0.36
C LEU A 28 4.11 -8.23 0.31
N ILE A 29 5.35 -8.14 0.80
CA ILE A 29 6.29 -9.26 0.84
C ILE A 29 5.76 -10.37 1.75
N LYS A 30 5.33 -10.02 2.98
CA LYS A 30 4.73 -10.99 3.91
C LYS A 30 3.48 -11.64 3.32
N SER A 31 2.63 -10.86 2.66
CA SER A 31 1.42 -11.36 2.01
C SER A 31 1.72 -12.25 0.80
N LYS A 32 2.81 -11.99 0.06
CA LYS A 32 3.29 -12.86 -1.02
C LYS A 32 3.85 -14.18 -0.50
N VAL A 33 4.67 -14.14 0.55
CA VAL A 33 5.24 -15.36 1.17
C VAL A 33 4.11 -16.23 1.74
N ASN A 34 3.11 -15.60 2.36
CA ASN A 34 1.94 -16.27 2.89
C ASN A 34 0.76 -16.30 1.91
N ALA A 35 1.01 -16.29 0.58
CA ALA A 35 -0.04 -16.16 -0.44
C ALA A 35 -1.09 -17.27 -0.38
N SER A 36 -0.69 -18.48 0.03
CA SER A 36 -1.58 -19.62 0.27
C SER A 36 -2.60 -19.37 1.39
N LYS A 37 -2.28 -18.53 2.39
CA LYS A 37 -3.14 -18.19 3.53
C LYS A 37 -3.80 -16.81 3.42
N SER A 38 -3.17 -15.87 2.71
CA SER A 38 -3.57 -14.46 2.69
C SER A 38 -4.54 -14.09 1.57
N GLY A 39 -4.70 -14.97 0.57
CA GLY A 39 -5.60 -14.79 -0.56
C GLY A 39 -5.12 -13.72 -1.56
N SER A 40 -5.42 -13.94 -2.85
CA SER A 40 -5.01 -13.07 -3.97
C SER A 40 -5.57 -11.63 -3.85
N SER A 41 -6.74 -11.47 -3.22
CA SER A 41 -7.43 -10.17 -3.09
C SER A 41 -6.61 -9.16 -2.28
N ARG A 42 -6.03 -9.58 -1.13
CA ARG A 42 -5.24 -8.70 -0.25
C ARG A 42 -3.98 -8.18 -0.95
N ILE A 43 -3.31 -9.06 -1.70
CA ILE A 43 -2.14 -8.70 -2.51
C ILE A 43 -2.51 -7.64 -3.57
N LYS A 44 -3.67 -7.80 -4.22
CA LYS A 44 -4.17 -6.86 -5.24
C LYS A 44 -4.48 -5.49 -4.64
N GLU A 45 -5.07 -5.44 -3.44
CA GLU A 45 -5.35 -4.19 -2.74
C GLU A 45 -4.08 -3.44 -2.34
N ILE A 46 -3.11 -4.14 -1.73
CA ILE A 46 -1.83 -3.52 -1.34
C ILE A 46 -1.11 -2.94 -2.56
N LYS A 47 -1.08 -3.67 -3.69
CA LYS A 47 -0.53 -3.16 -4.96
C LYS A 47 -1.24 -1.91 -5.44
N LYS A 48 -2.58 -1.85 -5.39
CA LYS A 48 -3.35 -0.65 -5.79
C LYS A 48 -3.04 0.55 -4.90
N ILE A 49 -2.87 0.35 -3.59
CA ILE A 49 -2.53 1.44 -2.67
C ILE A 49 -1.12 1.98 -2.96
N ILE A 50 -0.13 1.08 -3.16
CA ILE A 50 1.24 1.48 -3.54
C ILE A 50 1.23 2.27 -4.85
N ALA A 51 0.48 1.81 -5.87
CA ALA A 51 0.38 2.51 -7.14
C ALA A 51 -0.17 3.94 -6.97
N ARG A 52 -1.25 4.12 -6.20
CA ARG A 52 -1.82 5.45 -5.92
C ARG A 52 -0.85 6.39 -5.21
N ILE A 53 -0.06 5.86 -4.27
CA ILE A 53 0.97 6.64 -3.58
C ILE A 53 2.05 7.09 -4.56
N LEU A 54 2.53 6.17 -5.42
CA LEU A 54 3.57 6.49 -6.41
C LEU A 54 3.08 7.50 -7.45
N THR A 55 1.81 7.42 -7.87
CA THR A 55 1.22 8.40 -8.79
C THR A 55 1.16 9.81 -8.19
N LEU A 56 0.92 9.94 -6.88
CA LEU A 56 0.90 11.23 -6.19
C LEU A 56 2.28 11.84 -5.96
N ASN A 57 3.33 11.01 -5.99
CA ASN A 57 4.70 11.42 -5.75
C ASN A 57 5.52 11.58 -7.04
N LYS A 58 4.86 11.47 -8.21
CA LYS A 58 5.42 11.77 -9.53
C LYS A 58 5.12 13.21 -9.89
#